data_AF-A0A3B8VF81-F1
#
_entry.id   AF-A0A3B8VF81-F1
#
_cell.length_a   1.000
_cell.length_b   1.000
_cell.length_c   1.000
_cell.angle_alpha   90.00
_cell.angle_beta   90.00
_cell.angle_gamma   90.00
#
_symmetry.space_group_name_H-M   'P 1'
#
loop_
_entity.id
_entity.type
_entity.pdbx_description
1 polymer ?
#
loop_
_entity_poly.entity_id
_entity_poly.type
_entity_poly.pdbx_seq_one_letter_code
_entity_poly.pdbx_strand_id
1 'polypeptide(L)'
;MANTATTDQDLAKRSLKSFRKLSKLYKNNAQSIEFAVKDSGTAFQLPVSALDSIETILKNLAEGKHSEILSEDQYLTTQQVADYLNVSRPFVVRLLEAGKLPFKKVGRHRRVLFSDLKNYEEIQKQIALVNLKKLTEESQLLNLY
;
A
#
# COMPACT_ATOMS: atom_id res chain seq x y z
N MET A 1 8.22 -21.82 16.31
CA MET A 1 8.10 -21.33 14.93
C MET A 1 8.48 -19.85 14.95
N ALA A 2 9.71 -19.52 14.56
CA ALA A 2 10.28 -18.18 14.75
C ALA A 2 9.75 -17.19 13.69
N ASN A 3 9.47 -15.95 14.11
CA ASN A 3 8.91 -14.85 13.33
C ASN A 3 9.68 -14.59 12.01
N THR A 4 9.14 -15.05 10.88
CA THR A 4 9.63 -14.67 9.54
C THR A 4 9.45 -13.17 9.28
N ALA A 5 8.38 -12.56 9.80
CA ALA A 5 8.05 -11.15 9.63
C ALA A 5 9.11 -10.17 10.19
N THR A 6 9.78 -10.54 11.30
CA THR A 6 10.84 -9.69 11.89
C THR A 6 12.13 -9.76 11.07
N THR A 7 12.44 -10.95 10.53
CA THR A 7 13.62 -11.18 9.69
C THR A 7 13.53 -10.44 8.36
N ASP A 8 12.37 -10.48 7.71
CA ASP A 8 12.16 -9.82 6.41
C ASP A 8 12.18 -8.29 6.54
N GLN A 9 11.64 -7.74 7.63
CA GLN A 9 11.68 -6.31 7.90
C GLN A 9 13.12 -5.80 8.07
N ASP A 10 13.94 -6.48 8.86
CA ASP A 10 15.33 -6.09 9.10
C ASP A 10 16.20 -6.27 7.85
N LEU A 11 15.94 -7.33 7.07
CA LEU A 11 16.58 -7.55 5.78
C LEU A 11 16.22 -6.45 4.78
N ALA A 12 14.94 -6.04 4.73
CA ALA A 12 14.47 -4.97 3.87
C ALA A 12 15.12 -3.63 4.22
N LYS A 13 15.18 -3.25 5.52
CA LYS A 13 15.85 -2.02 5.99
C LYS A 13 17.31 -1.94 5.53
N ARG A 14 18.06 -3.06 5.67
CA ARG A 14 19.46 -3.13 5.24
C ARG A 14 19.59 -3.04 3.72
N SER A 15 18.73 -3.73 3.00
CA SER A 15 18.76 -3.82 1.53
C SER A 15 18.39 -2.49 0.87
N LEU A 16 17.50 -1.71 1.47
CA LEU A 16 16.98 -0.44 0.91
C LEU A 16 18.10 0.58 0.64
N LYS A 17 19.09 0.70 1.54
CA LYS A 17 20.22 1.62 1.36
C LYS A 17 21.07 1.26 0.15
N SER A 18 21.41 -0.02 0.01
CA SER A 18 22.19 -0.54 -1.12
C SER A 18 21.41 -0.46 -2.43
N PHE A 19 20.11 -0.80 -2.39
CA PHE A 19 19.23 -0.76 -3.54
C PHE A 19 19.05 0.66 -4.09
N ARG A 20 18.84 1.67 -3.22
CA ARG A 20 18.76 3.08 -3.65
C ARG A 20 20.01 3.55 -4.38
N LYS A 21 21.19 3.17 -3.88
CA LYS A 21 22.46 3.51 -4.51
C LYS A 21 22.55 2.90 -5.91
N LEU A 22 22.18 1.63 -6.07
CA LEU A 22 22.16 0.93 -7.35
C LEU A 22 21.12 1.55 -8.30
N SER A 23 19.88 1.71 -7.85
CA SER A 23 18.77 2.30 -8.61
C SER A 23 19.15 3.65 -9.22
N LYS A 24 19.79 4.53 -8.44
CA LYS A 24 20.24 5.85 -8.91
C LYS A 24 21.30 5.78 -10.02
N LEU A 25 22.17 4.79 -10.00
CA LEU A 25 23.25 4.63 -11.00
C LEU A 25 22.71 4.16 -12.36
N TYR A 26 21.72 3.28 -12.34
CA TYR A 26 21.20 2.64 -13.55
C TYR A 26 19.97 3.32 -14.15
N LYS A 27 19.20 4.09 -13.36
CA LYS A 27 18.01 4.81 -13.83
C LYS A 27 18.24 5.71 -15.05
N ASN A 28 19.42 6.29 -15.18
CA ASN A 28 19.73 7.26 -16.23
C ASN A 28 20.65 6.71 -17.33
N ASN A 29 21.16 5.48 -17.18
CA ASN A 29 22.27 4.96 -17.99
C ASN A 29 21.98 3.61 -18.65
N ALA A 30 20.85 2.97 -18.33
CA ALA A 30 20.53 1.64 -18.83
C ALA A 30 19.02 1.50 -19.16
N GLN A 31 18.70 0.61 -20.10
CA GLN A 31 17.32 0.19 -20.37
C GLN A 31 16.92 -1.03 -19.51
N SER A 32 17.88 -1.90 -19.19
CA SER A 32 17.70 -3.07 -18.32
C SER A 32 18.91 -3.30 -17.42
N ILE A 33 18.70 -4.04 -16.33
CA ILE A 33 19.75 -4.44 -15.37
C ILE A 33 19.71 -5.96 -15.26
N GLU A 34 20.87 -6.58 -15.28
CA GLU A 34 20.99 -8.02 -15.01
C GLU A 34 20.98 -8.29 -13.50
N PHE A 35 20.05 -9.13 -13.06
CA PHE A 35 19.99 -9.64 -11.69
C PHE A 35 20.45 -11.09 -11.68
N ALA A 36 21.41 -11.40 -10.81
CA ALA A 36 21.90 -12.76 -10.61
C ALA A 36 21.74 -13.17 -9.15
N VAL A 37 21.28 -14.40 -8.91
CA VAL A 37 21.27 -15.00 -7.57
C VAL A 37 22.57 -15.77 -7.38
N LYS A 38 23.36 -15.35 -6.38
CA LYS A 38 24.76 -15.74 -6.15
C LYS A 38 25.02 -17.26 -6.19
N ASP A 39 24.04 -18.07 -5.79
CA ASP A 39 24.17 -19.53 -5.67
C ASP A 39 23.39 -20.32 -6.73
N SER A 40 22.68 -19.64 -7.65
CA SER A 40 21.83 -20.30 -8.65
C SER A 40 22.48 -20.46 -10.02
N GLY A 41 23.58 -19.74 -10.29
CA GLY A 41 24.15 -19.58 -11.63
C GLY A 41 23.21 -18.92 -12.65
N THR A 42 22.01 -18.50 -12.24
CA THR A 42 20.96 -17.99 -13.10
C THR A 42 20.90 -16.47 -12.97
N ALA A 43 20.93 -15.80 -14.13
CA ALA A 43 20.74 -14.37 -14.25
C ALA A 43 19.52 -14.07 -15.13
N PHE A 44 18.83 -12.98 -14.85
CA PHE A 44 17.71 -12.49 -15.66
C PHE A 44 17.76 -10.98 -15.82
N GLN A 45 17.20 -10.48 -16.92
CA GLN A 45 17.13 -9.05 -17.20
C GLN A 45 15.87 -8.45 -16.57
N LEU A 46 16.05 -7.38 -15.82
CA LEU A 46 14.96 -6.60 -15.25
C LEU A 46 14.89 -5.22 -15.94
N PRO A 47 13.71 -4.77 -16.39
CA PRO A 47 13.54 -3.40 -16.89
C PRO A 47 13.87 -2.36 -15.82
N VAL A 48 14.52 -1.26 -16.20
CA VAL A 48 14.83 -0.18 -15.25
C VAL A 48 13.56 0.44 -14.64
N SER A 49 12.43 0.40 -15.35
CA SER A 49 11.13 0.83 -14.83
C SER A 49 10.65 0.01 -13.62
N ALA A 50 11.09 -1.24 -13.46
CA ALA A 50 10.71 -2.08 -12.33
C ALA A 50 11.46 -1.71 -11.03
N LEU A 51 12.53 -0.91 -11.10
CA LEU A 51 13.29 -0.50 -9.92
C LEU A 51 12.45 0.33 -8.94
N ASP A 52 11.53 1.16 -9.45
CA ASP A 52 10.61 1.96 -8.63
C ASP A 52 9.65 1.07 -7.85
N SER A 53 9.12 0.04 -8.51
CA SER A 53 8.25 -0.96 -7.87
C SER A 53 9.00 -1.71 -6.78
N ILE A 54 10.23 -2.16 -7.04
CA ILE A 54 11.04 -2.88 -6.05
C ILE A 54 11.42 -1.98 -4.88
N GLU A 55 11.77 -0.71 -5.11
CA GLU A 55 12.04 0.24 -4.01
C GLU A 55 10.80 0.42 -3.12
N THR A 56 9.62 0.53 -3.74
CA THR A 56 8.35 0.66 -3.02
C THR A 56 8.06 -0.57 -2.17
N ILE A 57 8.26 -1.77 -2.73
CA ILE A 57 8.10 -3.04 -1.99
C ILE A 57 9.08 -3.12 -0.82
N LEU A 58 10.36 -2.83 -1.04
CA LEU A 58 11.38 -2.84 0.02
C LEU A 58 11.07 -1.82 1.12
N LYS A 59 10.54 -0.64 0.77
CA LYS A 59 10.11 0.37 1.74
C LYS A 59 8.95 -0.13 2.59
N ASN A 60 7.93 -0.73 1.97
CA ASN A 60 6.80 -1.31 2.68
C ASN A 60 7.26 -2.40 3.65
N LEU A 61 8.09 -3.33 3.18
CA LEU A 61 8.66 -4.39 4.02
C LEU A 61 9.48 -3.83 5.19
N ALA A 62 10.32 -2.81 4.95
CA ALA A 62 11.11 -2.15 6.00
C ALA A 62 10.24 -1.45 7.07
N GLU A 63 9.08 -0.93 6.67
CA GLU A 63 8.09 -0.31 7.56
C GLU A 63 7.20 -1.36 8.27
N GLY A 64 7.39 -2.66 8.02
CA GLY A 64 6.55 -3.73 8.55
C GLY A 64 5.18 -3.83 7.85
N LYS A 65 4.99 -3.05 6.78
CA LYS A 65 3.80 -3.10 5.93
C LYS A 65 3.98 -4.28 4.99
N HIS A 66 3.30 -5.39 5.31
CA HIS A 66 3.20 -6.53 4.41
C HIS A 66 2.23 -6.14 3.30
N SER A 67 2.72 -5.47 2.24
CA SER A 67 1.88 -5.16 1.10
C SER A 67 1.68 -6.45 0.30
N GLU A 68 0.55 -7.13 0.51
CA GLU A 68 0.01 -7.98 -0.54
C GLU A 68 -0.09 -7.12 -1.80
N ILE A 69 0.52 -7.56 -2.91
CA ILE A 69 0.35 -6.90 -4.20
C ILE A 69 -1.09 -7.20 -4.62
N LEU A 70 -2.02 -6.34 -4.20
CA LEU A 70 -3.43 -6.47 -4.55
C LEU A 70 -3.65 -5.91 -5.95
N SER A 71 -4.11 -6.77 -6.86
CA SER A 71 -4.53 -6.32 -8.19
C SER A 71 -5.84 -5.53 -8.08
N GLU A 72 -6.06 -4.51 -8.91
CA GLU A 72 -7.26 -3.66 -8.84
C GLU A 72 -8.57 -4.46 -8.96
N ASP A 73 -8.53 -5.56 -9.72
CA ASP A 73 -9.66 -6.48 -9.93
C ASP A 73 -9.87 -7.53 -8.82
N GLN A 74 -9.04 -7.49 -7.77
CA GLN A 74 -9.12 -8.47 -6.70
C GLN A 74 -10.27 -8.14 -5.73
N TYR A 75 -11.04 -9.17 -5.37
CA TYR A 75 -12.06 -9.06 -4.33
C TYR A 75 -11.47 -9.36 -2.95
N LEU A 76 -11.67 -8.43 -2.02
CA LEU A 76 -11.23 -8.51 -0.64
C LEU A 76 -12.34 -8.96 0.30
N THR A 77 -11.96 -9.68 1.35
CA THR A 77 -12.85 -9.96 2.48
C THR A 77 -13.07 -8.69 3.31
N THR A 78 -14.16 -8.66 4.09
CA THR A 78 -14.39 -7.56 5.06
C THR A 78 -13.31 -7.43 6.12
N GLN A 79 -12.55 -8.51 6.38
CA GLN A 79 -11.41 -8.47 7.29
C GLN A 79 -10.22 -7.77 6.61
N GLN A 80 -9.85 -8.20 5.40
CA GLN A 80 -8.78 -7.55 4.62
C GLN A 80 -9.06 -6.06 4.38
N VAL A 81 -10.33 -5.69 4.13
CA VAL A 81 -10.73 -4.28 4.00
C VAL A 81 -10.54 -3.52 5.32
N ALA A 82 -10.86 -4.15 6.46
CA ALA A 82 -10.67 -3.54 7.77
C ALA A 82 -9.21 -3.33 8.10
N ASP A 83 -8.38 -4.34 7.81
CA ASP A 83 -6.94 -4.30 7.99
C ASP A 83 -6.31 -3.23 7.07
N TYR A 84 -6.76 -3.14 5.81
CA TYR A 84 -6.30 -2.14 4.84
C TYR A 84 -6.63 -0.70 5.29
N LEU A 85 -7.86 -0.46 5.75
CA LEU A 85 -8.29 0.86 6.23
C LEU A 85 -7.82 1.17 7.66
N ASN A 86 -7.17 0.22 8.33
CA ASN A 86 -6.76 0.29 9.73
C ASN A 86 -7.93 0.64 10.69
N VAL A 87 -9.07 -0.02 10.49
CA VAL A 87 -10.31 0.16 11.28
C VAL A 87 -10.84 -1.18 11.76
N SER A 88 -11.87 -1.16 12.62
CA SER A 88 -12.50 -2.38 13.08
C SER A 88 -13.37 -3.01 11.99
N ARG A 89 -13.40 -4.35 11.91
CA ARG A 89 -14.29 -5.07 10.98
C ARG A 89 -15.77 -4.69 11.13
N PRO A 90 -16.34 -4.47 12.34
CA PRO A 90 -17.71 -3.98 12.48
C PRO A 90 -17.94 -2.62 11.82
N PHE A 91 -16.95 -1.73 11.82
CA PHE A 91 -17.04 -0.46 11.09
C PHE A 91 -17.17 -0.69 9.58
N VAL A 92 -16.37 -1.57 9.00
CA VAL A 92 -16.47 -1.93 7.57
C VAL A 92 -17.85 -2.49 7.25
N VAL A 93 -18.38 -3.40 8.08
CA VAL A 93 -19.73 -3.96 7.83
C VAL A 93 -20.79 -2.86 7.80
N ARG A 94 -20.75 -1.91 8.75
CA ARG A 94 -21.67 -0.75 8.74
C ARG A 94 -21.50 0.11 7.50
N LEU A 95 -20.26 0.31 7.04
CA LEU A 95 -19.96 1.09 5.83
C LEU A 95 -20.60 0.46 4.58
N LEU A 96 -20.47 -0.87 4.46
CA LEU A 96 -21.07 -1.64 3.37
C LEU A 96 -22.59 -1.61 3.42
N GLU A 97 -23.18 -1.79 4.60
CA GLU A 97 -24.63 -1.77 4.78
C GLU A 97 -25.24 -0.38 4.57
N ALA A 98 -24.49 0.68 4.87
CA ALA A 98 -24.86 2.06 4.57
C ALA A 98 -24.69 2.43 3.08
N GLY A 99 -24.23 1.50 2.23
CA GLY A 99 -24.01 1.75 0.79
C GLY A 99 -22.87 2.71 0.47
N LYS A 100 -22.01 3.04 1.46
CA LYS A 100 -20.90 3.98 1.29
C LYS A 100 -19.71 3.39 0.55
N LEU A 101 -19.59 2.07 0.55
CA LEU A 101 -18.56 1.33 -0.15
C LEU A 101 -19.23 0.17 -0.90
N PRO A 102 -19.08 0.07 -2.24
CA PRO A 102 -19.66 -1.00 -3.03
C PRO A 102 -19.16 -2.38 -2.57
N PHE A 103 -20.03 -3.37 -2.64
CA PHE A 103 -19.68 -4.77 -2.39
C PHE A 103 -20.56 -5.72 -3.19
N LYS A 104 -20.05 -6.93 -3.40
CA LYS A 104 -20.81 -8.07 -3.90
C LYS A 104 -20.97 -9.11 -2.80
N LYS A 105 -22.08 -9.86 -2.86
CA LYS A 105 -22.26 -11.05 -2.03
C LYS A 105 -21.78 -12.27 -2.83
N VAL A 106 -20.87 -13.04 -2.25
CA VAL A 106 -20.44 -14.35 -2.75
C VAL A 106 -20.89 -15.37 -1.70
N GLY A 107 -22.00 -16.05 -1.99
CA GLY A 107 -22.72 -16.84 -0.98
C GLY A 107 -23.15 -15.98 0.21
N ARG A 108 -22.70 -16.33 1.41
CA ARG A 108 -22.99 -15.59 2.66
C ARG A 108 -22.01 -14.45 2.94
N HIS A 109 -20.91 -14.35 2.20
CA HIS A 109 -19.85 -13.41 2.49
C HIS A 109 -19.94 -12.16 1.61
N ARG A 110 -19.60 -11.00 2.19
CA ARG A 110 -19.41 -9.76 1.46
C ARG A 110 -17.98 -9.72 0.92
N ARG A 111 -17.83 -9.19 -0.31
CA ARG A 111 -16.57 -9.04 -1.03
C ARG A 111 -16.52 -7.64 -1.63
N VAL A 112 -15.42 -6.94 -1.43
CA VAL A 112 -15.20 -5.57 -1.90
C VAL A 112 -14.14 -5.59 -2.98
N LEU A 113 -14.40 -4.94 -4.12
CA LEU A 113 -13.38 -4.83 -5.16
C LEU A 113 -12.29 -3.86 -4.71
N PHE A 114 -11.02 -4.19 -4.92
CA PHE A 114 -9.93 -3.37 -4.44
C PHE A 114 -9.92 -1.97 -5.07
N SER A 115 -10.26 -1.84 -6.36
CA SER A 115 -10.46 -0.56 -7.02
C SER A 115 -11.50 0.33 -6.31
N ASP A 116 -12.62 -0.24 -5.88
CA ASP A 116 -13.69 0.48 -5.18
C ASP A 116 -13.23 0.94 -3.79
N LEU A 117 -12.44 0.10 -3.10
CA LEU A 117 -11.85 0.45 -1.81
C LEU A 117 -10.89 1.63 -1.92
N LYS A 118 -10.01 1.61 -2.92
CA LYS A 118 -9.04 2.69 -3.20
C LYS A 118 -9.76 4.00 -3.55
N ASN A 119 -10.81 3.94 -4.37
CA ASN A 119 -11.64 5.11 -4.69
C ASN A 119 -12.32 5.69 -3.45
N TYR A 120 -12.87 4.83 -2.59
CA TYR A 120 -13.46 5.25 -1.33
C TYR A 120 -12.45 5.99 -0.43
N GLU A 121 -11.24 5.44 -0.26
CA GLU A 121 -10.19 6.05 0.55
C GLU A 121 -9.81 7.44 0.04
N GLU A 122 -9.63 7.59 -1.28
CA GLU A 122 -9.29 8.87 -1.88
C GLU A 122 -10.39 9.91 -1.64
N ILE A 123 -11.66 9.54 -1.81
CA ILE A 123 -12.80 10.41 -1.49
C ILE A 123 -12.79 10.83 -0.01
N GLN A 124 -12.55 9.89 0.92
CA GLN A 124 -12.48 10.21 2.35
C GLN A 124 -11.34 11.17 2.68
N LYS A 125 -10.19 11.00 2.05
CA LYS A 125 -9.03 11.88 2.22
C LYS A 125 -9.34 13.30 1.74
N GLN A 126 -10.01 13.45 0.60
CA GLN A 126 -10.44 14.75 0.10
C GLN A 126 -11.45 15.42 1.04
N ILE A 127 -12.43 14.67 1.55
CA ILE A 127 -13.38 15.18 2.55
C ILE A 127 -12.66 15.65 3.83
N ALA A 128 -11.71 14.86 4.33
CA ALA A 128 -10.92 15.22 5.50
C ALA A 128 -10.14 16.52 5.29
N LEU A 129 -9.50 16.69 4.13
CA LEU A 129 -8.80 17.93 3.78
C LEU A 129 -9.73 19.14 3.70
N VAL A 130 -10.91 18.98 3.10
CA VAL A 130 -11.92 20.05 3.02
C VAL A 130 -12.40 20.44 4.42
N ASN A 131 -12.68 19.47 5.28
CA ASN A 131 -13.13 19.74 6.64
C ASN A 131 -12.05 20.43 7.48
N LEU A 132 -10.78 20.01 7.34
CA LEU A 132 -9.67 20.65 8.03
C LEU A 132 -9.50 22.11 7.61
N LYS A 133 -9.64 22.42 6.32
CA LYS A 133 -9.63 23.81 5.82
C LYS A 133 -10.74 24.65 6.45
N LYS A 134 -11.98 24.13 6.48
CA LYS A 134 -13.12 24.82 7.11
C LYS A 134 -12.87 25.12 8.58
N LEU A 135 -12.41 24.13 9.36
CA LEU A 135 -12.08 24.33 10.78
C LEU A 135 -10.98 25.38 10.98
N THR A 136 -9.99 25.42 10.07
CA THR A 136 -8.91 26.41 10.12
C THR A 136 -9.42 27.82 9.84
N GLU A 137 -10.27 27.98 8.82
CA GLU A 137 -10.91 29.26 8.46
C GLU A 137 -11.85 29.76 9.57
N GLU A 138 -12.67 28.87 10.14
CA GLU A 138 -13.57 29.19 11.27
C GLU A 138 -12.77 29.60 12.53
N SER A 139 -11.67 28.92 12.83
CA SER A 139 -10.79 29.26 13.97
C SER A 139 -10.10 30.62 13.80
N GLN A 140 -9.67 30.95 12.57
CA GLN A 140 -9.10 32.26 12.23
C GLN A 140 -10.12 33.39 12.35
N LEU A 141 -11.38 33.15 11.92
CA LEU A 141 -12.47 34.11 12.09
C LEU A 141 -12.83 34.37 13.56
N LEU A 142 -12.62 33.37 14.43
CA LEU A 142 -12.85 33.46 15.87
C LEU A 142 -11.62 33.98 16.65
N ASN A 143 -10.53 34.38 15.98
CA ASN A 143 -9.27 34.86 16.57
C ASN A 143 -8.70 33.91 17.65
N LEU A 144 -8.82 32.60 17.46
CA LEU A 144 -8.28 31.62 18.41
C LEU A 144 -6.78 31.34 18.23
N TYR A 145 -6.12 31.98 17.26
CA TYR A 145 -4.66 32.07 17.10
C TYR A 145 -4.26 33.35 16.36
#